data_AF-A0A318YSD6-F1
#
_entry.id   AF-A0A318YSD6-F1
#
_cell.length_a   1.000
_cell.length_b   1.000
_cell.length_c   1.000
_cell.angle_alpha   90.00
_cell.angle_beta   90.00
_cell.angle_gamma   90.00
#
_symmetry.space_group_name_H-M   'P 1'
#
loop_
_entity.id
_entity.type
_entity.pdbx_description
1 polymer ?
#
loop_
_entity_poly.entity_id
_entity_poly.type
_entity_poly.pdbx_seq_one_letter_code
_entity_poly.pdbx_strand_id
1 'polypeptide(L)'
;MSDINHQTYHARLEQIQRIAQHHSLQITTITPIAYQELGPCPYNNFIYKHELSQPPSSTSFHPPNPYTTSPPDRTTTTYILRMSNPLAMGINPHASRIENELAAMSLARQGLESHRPGLGSLIPRIHTFCSKPTHPDDLPWTLMEYKSGVPLDEFFPSQWDSIKKSTIEQVADILAGLRNCPLPLGITYGGLALSSTDGRIISAEMTTTNGGPWPTYEALLKARLRHELHDADSSPIINGWRSNGNGIRDRLDSLIDKFPSLTFFRTLIPESSSTVT
;
A
#
# COMPACT_ATOMS: atom_id res chain seq x y z
N MET A 1 -4.77 -26.20 -2.74
CA MET A 1 -4.12 -25.08 -2.03
C MET A 1 -2.64 -25.41 -1.95
N SER A 2 -1.76 -24.44 -2.21
CA SER A 2 -0.30 -24.65 -2.16
C SER A 2 0.27 -24.05 -0.87
N ASP A 3 1.44 -24.52 -0.48
CA ASP A 3 2.23 -24.01 0.65
C ASP A 3 3.10 -22.80 0.25
N ILE A 4 2.77 -22.13 -0.86
CA ILE A 4 3.62 -21.10 -1.49
C ILE A 4 4.04 -19.98 -0.52
N ASN A 5 3.20 -19.65 0.44
CA ASN A 5 3.50 -18.64 1.47
C ASN A 5 4.45 -19.15 2.56
N HIS A 6 4.49 -20.46 2.78
CA HIS A 6 5.28 -21.12 3.81
C HIS A 6 6.67 -21.56 3.33
N GLN A 7 6.88 -21.73 2.02
CA GLN A 7 8.15 -22.22 1.46
C GLN A 7 9.40 -21.47 1.95
N THR A 8 9.32 -20.14 2.13
CA THR A 8 10.44 -19.32 2.63
C THR A 8 10.28 -18.88 4.09
N TYR A 9 9.39 -19.50 4.86
CA TYR A 9 9.08 -19.10 6.24
C TYR A 9 10.31 -19.06 7.15
N HIS A 10 11.12 -20.13 7.14
CA HIS A 10 12.34 -20.19 7.96
C HIS A 10 13.38 -19.15 7.56
N ALA A 11 13.62 -18.95 6.26
CA ALA A 11 14.55 -17.91 5.78
C ALA A 11 14.11 -16.50 6.24
N ARG A 12 12.81 -16.22 6.24
CA ARG A 12 12.27 -14.96 6.78
C ARG A 12 12.49 -14.84 8.29
N LEU A 13 12.32 -15.91 9.06
CA LEU A 13 12.64 -15.90 10.49
C LEU A 13 14.13 -15.61 10.76
N GLU A 14 15.02 -16.19 9.97
CA GLU A 14 16.46 -15.89 10.06
C GLU A 14 16.76 -14.42 9.70
N GLN A 15 16.10 -13.89 8.66
CA GLN A 15 16.19 -12.47 8.32
C GLN A 15 15.72 -11.58 9.48
N ILE A 16 14.62 -11.92 10.14
CA ILE A 16 14.13 -11.20 11.33
C ILE A 16 15.21 -11.19 12.43
N GLN A 17 15.88 -12.32 12.67
CA GLN A 17 16.96 -12.39 13.66
C GLN A 17 18.16 -11.51 13.28
N ARG A 18 18.55 -11.49 12.01
CA ARG A 18 19.60 -10.59 11.51
C ARG A 18 19.23 -9.11 11.69
N ILE A 19 18.00 -8.74 11.35
CA ILE A 19 17.47 -7.38 11.55
C ILE A 19 17.50 -7.01 13.04
N ALA A 20 17.06 -7.92 13.91
CA ALA A 20 17.07 -7.71 15.36
C ALA A 20 18.48 -7.48 15.89
N GLN A 21 19.44 -8.32 15.50
CA GLN A 21 20.85 -8.17 15.89
C GLN A 21 21.42 -6.85 15.40
N HIS A 22 21.20 -6.49 14.13
CA HIS A 22 21.68 -5.25 13.54
C HIS A 22 21.18 -4.00 14.29
N HIS A 23 19.92 -4.01 14.70
CA HIS A 23 19.30 -2.89 15.45
C HIS A 23 19.39 -3.04 16.98
N SER A 24 20.14 -4.04 17.47
CA SER A 24 20.28 -4.35 18.91
C SER A 24 18.92 -4.53 19.61
N LEU A 25 17.97 -5.18 18.94
CA LEU A 25 16.64 -5.50 19.44
C LEU A 25 16.64 -6.88 20.09
N GLN A 26 16.06 -6.99 21.28
CA GLN A 26 15.92 -8.26 21.99
C GLN A 26 14.51 -8.79 21.82
N ILE A 27 14.25 -9.48 20.71
CA ILE A 27 12.93 -10.06 20.42
C ILE A 27 12.70 -11.29 21.30
N THR A 28 11.61 -11.29 22.08
CA THR A 28 11.15 -12.44 22.87
C THR A 28 10.14 -13.28 22.12
N THR A 29 9.32 -12.67 21.26
CA THR A 29 8.26 -13.37 20.54
C THR A 29 8.09 -12.80 19.14
N ILE A 30 7.92 -13.71 18.18
CA ILE A 30 7.59 -13.42 16.78
C ILE A 30 6.27 -14.11 16.46
N THR A 31 5.25 -13.33 16.11
CA THR A 31 3.93 -13.85 15.77
C THR A 31 3.56 -13.41 14.35
N PRO A 32 3.37 -14.34 13.39
CA PRO A 32 2.87 -13.97 12.07
C PRO A 32 1.41 -13.48 12.18
N ILE A 33 1.08 -12.40 11.48
CA ILE A 33 -0.25 -11.76 11.52
C ILE A 33 -1.00 -12.05 10.22
N ALA A 34 -2.30 -12.39 10.34
CA ALA A 34 -3.17 -12.72 9.21
C ALA A 34 -2.57 -13.78 8.26
N TYR A 35 -1.89 -14.77 8.84
CA TYR A 35 -1.11 -15.75 8.11
C TYR A 35 -1.87 -17.07 7.93
N GLN A 36 -1.92 -17.53 6.69
CA GLN A 36 -2.43 -18.83 6.28
C GLN A 36 -1.30 -19.55 5.56
N GLU A 37 -0.92 -20.70 6.10
CA GLU A 37 0.13 -21.55 5.54
C GLU A 37 -0.22 -22.03 4.13
N LEU A 38 -1.46 -22.50 3.98
CA LEU A 38 -2.01 -22.95 2.71
C LEU A 38 -2.87 -21.84 2.12
N GLY A 39 -2.49 -21.36 0.94
CA GLY A 39 -3.18 -20.27 0.26
C GLY A 39 -3.31 -20.51 -1.25
N PRO A 40 -4.25 -19.82 -1.93
CA PRO A 40 -4.34 -19.89 -3.38
C PRO A 40 -3.31 -18.99 -4.08
N CYS A 41 -2.84 -17.95 -3.39
CA CYS A 41 -2.02 -16.88 -3.96
C CYS A 41 -0.87 -16.50 -3.02
N PRO A 42 0.28 -16.09 -3.57
CA PRO A 42 1.37 -15.52 -2.78
C PRO A 42 0.93 -14.21 -2.12
N TYR A 43 1.28 -14.02 -0.85
CA TYR A 43 0.97 -12.78 -0.14
C TYR A 43 1.70 -11.58 -0.71
N ASN A 44 1.06 -10.41 -0.70
CA ASN A 44 1.73 -9.14 -1.06
C ASN A 44 2.85 -8.78 -0.06
N ASN A 45 2.62 -9.09 1.22
CA ASN A 45 3.55 -8.83 2.31
C ASN A 45 3.43 -9.94 3.37
N PHE A 46 4.54 -10.28 4.00
CA PHE A 46 4.54 -11.07 5.23
C PHE A 46 4.61 -10.11 6.43
N ILE A 47 3.71 -10.26 7.39
CA ILE A 47 3.58 -9.34 8.53
C ILE A 47 3.86 -10.12 9.81
N TYR A 48 4.77 -9.60 10.62
CA TYR A 48 5.17 -10.19 11.89
C TYR A 48 5.02 -9.16 13.00
N LYS A 49 4.33 -9.55 14.08
CA LYS A 49 4.36 -8.84 15.35
C LYS A 49 5.58 -9.29 16.14
N HIS A 50 6.35 -8.33 16.62
CA HIS A 50 7.48 -8.54 17.49
C HIS A 50 7.18 -8.01 18.88
N GLU A 51 7.50 -8.81 19.88
CA GLU A 51 7.53 -8.39 21.27
C GLU A 51 8.98 -8.42 21.72
N LEU A 52 9.43 -7.33 22.35
CA LEU A 52 10.79 -7.15 22.85
C LEU A 52 10.82 -7.32 24.37
N SER A 53 11.92 -7.86 24.90
CA SER A 53 12.15 -7.91 26.35
C SER A 53 12.31 -6.53 26.97
N GLN A 54 12.83 -5.58 26.18
CA GLN A 54 13.04 -4.20 26.57
C GLN A 54 12.87 -3.26 25.39
N PRO A 55 12.49 -2.00 25.63
CA PRO A 55 12.38 -0.98 24.60
C PRO A 55 13.71 -0.75 23.86
N PRO A 56 13.68 -0.40 22.56
CA PRO A 56 14.89 -0.07 21.82
C PRO A 56 15.61 1.13 22.44
N SER A 57 16.94 1.13 22.31
CA SER A 57 17.76 2.28 22.69
C SER A 57 17.53 3.46 21.73
N SER A 58 17.89 4.68 22.14
CA SER A 58 17.83 5.85 21.25
C SER A 58 18.72 5.70 20.01
N THR A 59 19.74 4.84 20.07
CA THR A 59 20.69 4.59 18.98
C THR A 59 20.33 3.40 18.10
N SER A 60 19.31 2.62 18.45
CA SER A 60 18.93 1.40 17.73
C SER A 60 18.56 1.63 16.27
N PHE A 61 18.11 2.84 15.92
CA PHE A 61 17.63 3.19 14.58
C PHE A 61 18.41 4.37 13.97
N HIS A 62 19.69 4.53 14.33
CA HIS A 62 20.55 5.57 13.78
C HIS A 62 21.48 5.05 12.66
N PRO A 63 21.79 5.89 11.65
CA PRO A 63 21.19 7.21 11.38
C PRO A 63 19.72 7.10 10.95
N PRO A 64 18.88 8.12 11.20
CA PRO A 64 17.48 8.06 10.79
C PRO A 64 17.37 8.11 9.26
N ASN A 65 16.57 7.21 8.70
CA ASN A 65 16.21 7.29 7.29
C ASN A 65 15.16 8.40 7.07
N PRO A 66 15.00 8.92 5.84
CA PRO A 66 13.96 9.88 5.54
C PRO A 66 12.56 9.38 5.92
N TYR A 67 11.74 10.27 6.49
CA TYR A 67 10.36 10.00 6.94
C TYR A 67 10.22 8.89 8.01
N THR A 68 11.30 8.51 8.66
CA THR A 68 11.22 7.69 9.88
C THR A 68 11.18 8.56 11.11
N THR A 69 10.67 7.98 12.20
CA THR A 69 10.63 8.63 13.52
C THR A 69 11.36 7.75 14.50
N SER A 70 12.24 8.35 15.31
CA SER A 70 12.79 7.68 16.48
C SER A 70 11.65 7.17 17.37
N PRO A 71 11.82 6.02 18.05
CA PRO A 71 10.84 5.50 18.99
C PRO A 71 10.46 6.61 19.98
N PRO A 72 9.16 6.92 20.10
CA PRO A 72 8.70 8.11 20.82
C PRO A 72 8.88 7.98 22.34
N ASP A 73 8.95 6.76 22.87
CA ASP A 73 9.03 6.49 24.29
C ASP A 73 10.02 5.36 24.62
N ARG A 74 10.58 5.40 25.83
CA ARG A 74 11.43 4.34 26.37
C ARG A 74 10.59 3.21 26.97
N THR A 75 9.40 2.96 26.42
CA THR A 75 8.42 2.01 26.97
C THR A 75 7.82 1.08 25.91
N THR A 76 7.84 1.46 24.63
CA THR A 76 7.30 0.61 23.55
C THR A 76 8.18 -0.63 23.33
N THR A 77 7.58 -1.80 23.56
CA THR A 77 8.20 -3.11 23.34
C THR A 77 7.54 -3.91 22.22
N THR A 78 6.48 -3.39 21.61
CA THR A 78 5.74 -4.11 20.56
C THR A 78 5.82 -3.39 19.22
N TYR A 79 6.20 -4.11 18.18
CA TYR A 79 6.43 -3.57 16.83
C TYR A 79 5.84 -4.48 15.76
N ILE A 80 5.58 -3.92 14.58
CA ILE A 80 5.25 -4.67 13.38
C ILE A 80 6.43 -4.61 12.41
N LEU A 81 6.88 -5.75 11.94
CA LEU A 81 7.75 -5.85 10.77
C LEU A 81 6.94 -6.34 9.58
N ARG A 82 6.99 -5.58 8.49
CA ARG A 82 6.34 -5.89 7.23
C ARG A 82 7.40 -6.14 6.17
N MET A 83 7.41 -7.34 5.62
CA MET A 83 8.32 -7.75 4.54
C MET A 83 7.57 -7.78 3.21
N SER A 84 8.02 -7.03 2.22
CA SER A 84 7.44 -6.99 0.88
C SER A 84 7.82 -8.25 0.09
N ASN A 85 6.82 -9.00 -0.36
CA ASN A 85 7.04 -10.19 -1.18
C ASN A 85 7.14 -9.80 -2.66
N PRO A 86 8.28 -10.03 -3.34
CA PRO A 86 8.44 -9.77 -4.77
C PRO A 86 7.71 -10.79 -5.65
N LEU A 87 7.31 -11.95 -5.11
CA LEU A 87 6.59 -12.99 -5.84
C LEU A 87 5.07 -12.80 -5.83
N ALA A 88 4.59 -11.71 -5.24
CA ALA A 88 3.18 -11.40 -5.17
C ALA A 88 2.59 -11.13 -6.55
N MET A 89 1.43 -11.73 -6.85
CA MET A 89 0.75 -11.52 -8.13
C MET A 89 0.20 -10.09 -8.25
N GLY A 90 0.27 -9.51 -9.45
CA GLY A 90 -0.27 -8.17 -9.72
C GLY A 90 0.55 -7.03 -9.10
N ILE A 91 1.79 -7.29 -8.70
CA ILE A 91 2.73 -6.28 -8.20
C ILE A 91 3.72 -5.92 -9.30
N ASN A 92 3.94 -4.61 -9.49
CA ASN A 92 4.98 -4.09 -10.37
C ASN A 92 6.37 -4.37 -9.76
N PRO A 93 7.24 -5.19 -10.39
CA PRO A 93 8.56 -5.51 -9.86
C PRO A 93 9.54 -4.34 -9.90
N HIS A 94 9.26 -3.30 -10.70
CA HIS A 94 10.08 -2.09 -10.83
C HIS A 94 9.69 -0.99 -9.85
N ALA A 95 8.57 -1.13 -9.15
CA ALA A 95 8.09 -0.11 -8.23
C ALA A 95 8.92 -0.04 -6.94
N SER A 96 9.19 1.19 -6.49
CA SER A 96 9.82 1.47 -5.20
C SER A 96 8.81 1.27 -4.06
N ARG A 97 8.44 0.03 -3.76
CA ARG A 97 7.33 -0.29 -2.84
C ARG A 97 7.52 0.24 -1.42
N ILE A 98 8.75 0.16 -0.90
CA ILE A 98 9.07 0.61 0.46
C ILE A 98 9.04 2.14 0.51
N GLU A 99 9.65 2.81 -0.46
CA GLU A 99 9.62 4.26 -0.62
C GLU A 99 8.20 4.79 -0.81
N ASN A 100 7.38 4.08 -1.60
CA ASN A 100 5.97 4.41 -1.80
C ASN A 100 5.18 4.32 -0.47
N GLU A 101 5.40 3.26 0.32
CA GLU A 101 4.78 3.11 1.65
C GLU A 101 5.19 4.26 2.58
N LEU A 102 6.49 4.57 2.66
CA LEU A 102 7.03 5.68 3.46
C LEU A 102 6.42 7.02 3.08
N ALA A 103 6.43 7.34 1.78
CA ALA A 103 5.90 8.58 1.24
C ALA A 103 4.39 8.71 1.48
N ALA A 104 3.63 7.66 1.16
CA ALA A 104 2.18 7.67 1.32
C ALA A 104 1.77 7.77 2.80
N MET A 105 2.42 7.03 3.70
CA MET A 105 2.14 7.12 5.14
C MET A 105 2.55 8.47 5.73
N SER A 106 3.66 9.05 5.27
CA SER A 106 4.09 10.39 5.68
C SER A 106 3.05 11.46 5.30
N LEU A 107 2.63 11.48 4.02
CA LEU A 107 1.62 12.40 3.53
C LEU A 107 0.27 12.18 4.21
N ALA A 108 -0.20 10.94 4.30
CA ALA A 108 -1.45 10.62 5.00
C ALA A 108 -1.45 11.12 6.44
N ARG A 109 -0.35 10.90 7.18
CA ARG A 109 -0.20 11.38 8.55
C ARG A 109 -0.28 12.90 8.62
N GLN A 110 0.42 13.60 7.73
CA GLN A 110 0.40 15.06 7.66
C GLN A 110 -0.98 15.62 7.32
N GLY A 111 -1.67 15.04 6.34
CA GLY A 111 -3.01 15.45 5.92
C GLY A 111 -4.04 15.27 7.02
N LEU A 112 -4.02 14.12 7.70
CA LEU A 112 -4.90 13.84 8.83
C LEU A 112 -4.65 14.79 10.01
N GLU A 113 -3.39 14.98 10.39
CA GLU A 113 -3.03 15.90 11.49
C GLU A 113 -3.43 17.34 11.19
N SER A 114 -3.27 17.79 9.94
CA SER A 114 -3.65 19.13 9.49
C SER A 114 -5.17 19.32 9.47
N HIS A 115 -5.92 18.26 9.18
CA HIS A 115 -7.38 18.30 9.18
C HIS A 115 -7.96 18.34 10.59
N ARG A 116 -7.44 17.49 11.49
CA ARG A 116 -7.86 17.41 12.89
C ARG A 116 -6.68 17.00 13.76
N PRO A 117 -6.23 17.86 14.71
CA PRO A 117 -5.12 17.52 15.60
C PRO A 117 -5.32 16.19 16.32
N GLY A 118 -4.27 15.38 16.36
CA GLY A 118 -4.27 14.02 16.90
C GLY A 118 -4.69 12.93 15.91
N LEU A 119 -5.36 13.26 14.80
CA LEU A 119 -5.83 12.26 13.83
C LEU A 119 -4.67 11.63 13.05
N GLY A 120 -3.54 12.32 12.91
CA GLY A 120 -2.32 11.76 12.31
C GLY A 120 -1.80 10.55 13.07
N SER A 121 -2.07 10.46 14.38
CA SER A 121 -1.65 9.32 15.22
C SER A 121 -2.27 7.98 14.80
N LEU A 122 -3.32 7.98 13.96
CA LEU A 122 -3.89 6.76 13.38
C LEU A 122 -2.93 6.07 12.42
N ILE A 123 -2.04 6.81 11.74
CA ILE A 123 -1.08 6.25 10.79
C ILE A 123 0.15 5.77 11.57
N PRO A 124 0.49 4.47 11.53
CA PRO A 124 1.64 3.93 12.24
C PRO A 124 2.91 4.71 11.94
N ARG A 125 3.71 4.98 12.96
CA ARG A 125 5.06 5.52 12.79
C ARG A 125 5.99 4.46 12.21
N ILE A 126 6.83 4.84 11.24
CA ILE A 126 7.89 3.96 10.73
C ILE A 126 9.18 4.32 11.45
N HIS A 127 9.86 3.32 12.02
CA HIS A 127 11.08 3.53 12.79
C HIS A 127 12.35 3.33 11.96
N THR A 128 12.34 2.30 11.12
CA THR A 128 13.42 2.00 10.18
C THR A 128 12.91 1.10 9.06
N PHE A 129 13.69 0.94 8.00
CA PHE A 129 13.36 0.11 6.85
C PHE A 129 14.62 -0.28 6.07
N CYS A 130 14.47 -1.25 5.17
CA CYS A 130 15.47 -1.57 4.15
C CYS A 130 14.76 -1.86 2.82
N SER A 131 14.97 -1.00 1.82
CA SER A 131 14.37 -1.19 0.49
C SER A 131 15.12 -2.18 -0.39
N LYS A 132 16.43 -2.32 -0.17
CA LYS A 132 17.34 -3.13 -1.00
C LYS A 132 18.29 -3.90 -0.09
N PRO A 133 17.83 -5.05 0.46
CA PRO A 133 18.70 -5.91 1.25
C PRO A 133 19.90 -6.39 0.41
N THR A 134 21.06 -6.53 1.06
CA THR A 134 22.30 -6.98 0.42
C THR A 134 22.52 -8.48 0.53
N HIS A 135 21.92 -9.11 1.55
CA HIS A 135 21.99 -10.56 1.71
C HIS A 135 21.11 -11.23 0.65
N PRO A 136 21.57 -12.32 0.01
CA PRO A 136 20.75 -13.10 -0.91
C PRO A 136 19.42 -13.51 -0.27
N ASP A 137 18.34 -13.47 -1.04
CA ASP A 137 16.99 -13.88 -0.66
C ASP A 137 16.29 -13.06 0.43
N ASP A 138 16.97 -12.06 1.01
CA ASP A 138 16.35 -11.15 1.96
C ASP A 138 15.30 -10.27 1.27
N LEU A 139 14.15 -10.15 1.91
CA LEU A 139 13.03 -9.35 1.41
C LEU A 139 13.16 -7.88 1.84
N PRO A 140 12.77 -6.90 1.01
CA PRO A 140 12.62 -5.52 1.45
C PRO A 140 11.62 -5.42 2.60
N TRP A 141 11.86 -4.53 3.57
CA TRP A 141 11.05 -4.51 4.80
C TRP A 141 10.92 -3.12 5.45
N THR A 142 9.87 -2.94 6.24
CA THR A 142 9.63 -1.79 7.13
C THR A 142 9.38 -2.26 8.56
N LEU A 143 9.95 -1.56 9.55
CA LEU A 143 9.68 -1.76 10.98
C LEU A 143 8.88 -0.55 11.49
N MET A 144 7.69 -0.79 12.03
CA MET A 144 6.72 0.24 12.37
C MET A 144 6.01 0.00 13.70
N GLU A 145 5.40 1.06 14.19
CA GLU A 145 4.55 1.09 15.38
C GLU A 145 3.44 0.04 15.29
N TYR A 146 3.23 -0.70 16.37
CA TYR A 146 2.05 -1.53 16.53
C TYR A 146 0.85 -0.68 16.94
N LYS A 147 -0.23 -0.72 16.16
CA LYS A 147 -1.51 -0.10 16.52
C LYS A 147 -2.43 -1.16 17.12
N SER A 148 -2.89 -0.91 18.35
CA SER A 148 -3.96 -1.72 18.95
C SER A 148 -5.31 -1.40 18.30
N GLY A 149 -6.22 -2.36 18.37
CA GLY A 149 -7.57 -2.22 17.83
C GLY A 149 -8.09 -3.54 17.26
N VAL A 150 -9.24 -3.44 16.60
CA VAL A 150 -9.87 -4.54 15.87
C VAL A 150 -10.18 -4.07 14.44
N PRO A 151 -10.17 -4.97 13.44
CA PRO A 151 -10.57 -4.62 12.08
C PRO A 151 -11.98 -4.03 12.03
N LEU A 152 -12.16 -2.98 11.22
CA LEU A 152 -13.43 -2.27 11.15
C LEU A 152 -14.55 -3.14 10.59
N ASP A 153 -14.24 -4.04 9.65
CA ASP A 153 -15.17 -4.99 9.05
C ASP A 153 -15.66 -6.06 10.03
N GLU A 154 -14.86 -6.41 11.03
CA GLU A 154 -15.26 -7.29 12.13
C GLU A 154 -16.08 -6.54 13.19
N PHE A 155 -15.62 -5.33 13.54
CA PHE A 155 -16.24 -4.51 14.59
C PHE A 155 -17.59 -3.94 14.16
N PHE A 156 -17.63 -3.25 13.02
CA PHE A 156 -18.74 -2.38 12.61
C PHE A 156 -20.10 -3.07 12.48
N PRO A 157 -20.24 -4.28 11.88
CA PRO A 157 -21.54 -4.90 11.66
C PRO A 157 -22.31 -5.19 12.95
N SER A 158 -21.59 -5.57 14.01
CA SER A 158 -22.15 -5.99 15.31
C SER A 158 -22.51 -4.84 16.25
N GLN A 159 -22.22 -3.59 15.88
CA GLN A 159 -22.46 -2.44 16.75
C GLN A 159 -23.89 -1.87 16.65
N TRP A 160 -24.27 -1.14 17.70
CA TRP A 160 -25.49 -0.34 17.78
C TRP A 160 -25.43 0.88 16.84
N ASP A 161 -26.59 1.38 16.43
CA ASP A 161 -26.70 2.50 15.46
C ASP A 161 -25.97 3.77 15.90
N SER A 162 -25.98 4.08 17.20
CA SER A 162 -25.25 5.24 17.74
C SER A 162 -23.74 5.12 17.53
N ILE A 163 -23.18 3.92 17.76
CA ILE A 163 -21.76 3.63 17.54
C ILE A 163 -21.45 3.61 16.05
N LYS A 164 -22.30 3.00 15.22
CA LYS A 164 -22.15 3.03 13.76
C LYS A 164 -22.10 4.44 13.22
N LYS A 165 -23.02 5.31 13.65
CA LYS A 165 -23.06 6.73 13.26
C LYS A 165 -21.76 7.44 13.65
N SER A 166 -21.33 7.32 14.91
CA SER A 166 -20.06 7.90 15.38
C SER A 166 -18.85 7.39 14.59
N THR A 167 -18.82 6.10 14.25
CA THR A 167 -17.74 5.51 13.44
C THR A 167 -17.75 6.04 12.02
N ILE A 168 -18.92 6.20 11.39
CA ILE A 168 -19.04 6.82 10.05
C ILE A 168 -18.52 8.26 10.07
N GLU A 169 -18.85 9.04 11.11
CA GLU A 169 -18.34 10.41 11.28
C GLU A 169 -16.81 10.43 11.37
N GLN A 170 -16.20 9.50 12.12
CA GLN A 170 -14.74 9.38 12.19
C GLN A 170 -14.11 8.97 10.85
N VAL A 171 -14.74 8.04 10.11
CA VAL A 171 -14.28 7.67 8.76
C VAL A 171 -14.38 8.86 7.80
N ALA A 172 -15.42 9.69 7.93
CA ALA A 172 -15.57 10.90 7.14
C ALA A 172 -14.43 11.90 7.41
N ASP A 173 -14.05 12.10 8.69
CA ASP A 173 -12.90 12.93 9.06
C ASP A 173 -11.59 12.38 8.43
N ILE A 174 -11.40 11.06 8.45
CA ILE A 174 -10.22 10.43 7.83
C ILE A 174 -10.19 10.71 6.32
N LEU A 175 -11.30 10.48 5.62
CA LEU A 175 -11.40 10.71 4.18
C LEU A 175 -11.20 12.19 3.82
N ALA A 176 -11.74 13.10 4.63
CA ALA A 176 -11.55 14.53 4.46
C ALA A 176 -10.08 14.94 4.63
N GLY A 177 -9.39 14.41 5.64
CA GLY A 177 -7.97 14.69 5.85
C GLY A 177 -7.06 14.12 4.76
N LEU A 178 -7.35 12.91 4.26
CA LEU A 178 -6.61 12.33 3.14
C LEU A 178 -6.83 13.13 1.84
N ARG A 179 -8.07 13.52 1.55
CA ARG A 179 -8.42 14.28 0.34
C ARG A 179 -7.79 15.67 0.31
N ASN A 180 -7.72 16.33 1.47
CA ASN A 180 -7.19 17.68 1.60
C ASN A 180 -5.70 17.72 1.94
N CYS A 181 -5.01 16.57 1.94
CA CYS A 181 -3.58 16.50 2.20
C CYS A 181 -2.82 17.35 1.16
N PRO A 182 -1.99 18.32 1.58
CA PRO A 182 -1.15 19.06 0.66
C PRO A 182 -0.12 18.10 0.05
N LEU A 183 -0.05 18.05 -1.28
CA LEU A 183 0.95 17.26 -2.00
C LEU A 183 2.18 18.13 -2.30
N PRO A 184 3.40 17.55 -2.25
CA PRO A 184 4.60 18.21 -2.74
C PRO A 184 4.47 18.68 -4.19
N LEU A 185 5.20 19.73 -4.55
CA LEU A 185 5.21 20.25 -5.92
C LEU A 185 5.71 19.18 -6.90
N GLY A 186 5.04 19.04 -8.04
CA GLY A 186 5.43 18.12 -9.10
C GLY A 186 4.91 16.69 -8.92
N ILE A 187 4.13 16.42 -7.87
CA ILE A 187 3.40 15.15 -7.76
C ILE A 187 2.29 15.09 -8.80
N THR A 188 2.31 14.01 -9.57
CA THR A 188 1.37 13.63 -10.63
C THR A 188 0.76 12.26 -10.33
N TYR A 189 -0.01 11.70 -11.26
CA TYR A 189 -0.73 10.44 -11.06
C TYR A 189 0.23 9.24 -11.13
N GLY A 190 0.09 8.30 -10.20
CA GLY A 190 0.93 7.11 -10.16
C GLY A 190 1.27 6.70 -8.74
N GLY A 191 2.42 6.07 -8.56
CA GLY A 191 3.01 5.83 -7.25
C GLY A 191 3.87 6.99 -6.78
N LEU A 192 4.47 6.79 -5.61
CA LEU A 192 5.39 7.72 -4.97
C LEU A 192 6.75 7.03 -4.77
N ALA A 193 7.81 7.81 -4.79
CA ALA A 193 9.14 7.37 -4.40
C ALA A 193 9.86 8.46 -3.63
N LEU A 194 11.07 8.15 -3.16
CA LEU A 194 11.97 9.10 -2.54
C LEU A 194 13.12 9.41 -3.51
N SER A 195 13.42 10.69 -3.70
CA SER A 195 14.57 11.11 -4.50
C SER A 195 15.87 10.60 -3.87
N SER A 196 16.73 10.00 -4.69
CA SER A 196 18.07 9.57 -4.26
C SER A 196 18.99 10.74 -3.92
N THR A 197 18.69 11.95 -4.37
CA THR A 197 19.55 13.13 -4.18
C THR A 197 19.32 13.81 -2.84
N ASP A 198 18.06 13.99 -2.44
CA ASP A 198 17.70 14.77 -1.25
C ASP A 198 16.59 14.13 -0.40
N GLY A 199 16.13 12.93 -0.75
CA GLY A 199 15.08 12.22 -0.01
C GLY A 199 13.69 12.86 -0.14
N ARG A 200 13.47 13.85 -1.02
CA ARG A 200 12.13 14.42 -1.20
C ARG A 200 11.17 13.39 -1.81
N ILE A 201 9.88 13.50 -1.50
CA ILE A 201 8.85 12.69 -2.17
C ILE A 201 8.70 13.15 -3.63
N ILE A 202 8.74 12.19 -4.55
CA ILE A 202 8.58 12.40 -5.99
C ILE A 202 7.54 11.42 -6.57
N SER A 203 7.03 11.71 -7.76
CA SER A 203 6.19 10.77 -8.49
C SER A 203 6.99 9.60 -9.06
N ALA A 204 6.37 8.43 -9.09
CA ALA A 204 6.95 7.18 -9.58
C ALA A 204 5.88 6.27 -10.20
N GLU A 205 6.30 5.10 -10.68
CA GLU A 205 5.38 4.06 -11.12
C GLU A 205 4.50 3.54 -9.96
N MET A 206 3.30 3.07 -10.27
CA MET A 206 2.44 2.43 -9.28
C MET A 206 3.00 1.09 -8.85
N THR A 207 2.71 0.69 -7.61
CA THR A 207 3.09 -0.64 -7.09
C THR A 207 2.33 -1.80 -7.73
N THR A 208 1.27 -1.52 -8.49
CA THR A 208 0.35 -2.52 -9.08
C THR A 208 0.21 -2.40 -10.60
N THR A 209 0.87 -1.43 -11.23
CA THR A 209 0.78 -1.24 -12.68
C THR A 209 2.10 -0.68 -13.17
N ASN A 210 2.62 -1.29 -14.24
CA ASN A 210 3.89 -0.88 -14.83
C ASN A 210 3.74 0.44 -15.60
N GLY A 211 4.81 1.23 -15.57
CA GLY A 211 4.89 2.53 -16.22
C GLY A 211 4.34 3.67 -15.37
N GLY A 212 4.34 4.85 -16.00
CA GLY A 212 4.10 6.12 -15.32
C GLY A 212 5.40 6.74 -14.79
N PRO A 213 5.30 7.78 -13.93
CA PRO A 213 4.07 8.45 -13.54
C PRO A 213 3.36 9.14 -14.73
N TRP A 214 2.08 9.42 -14.59
CA TRP A 214 1.24 9.98 -15.65
C TRP A 214 0.85 11.43 -15.37
N PRO A 215 0.90 12.31 -16.38
CA PRO A 215 0.61 13.73 -16.20
C PRO A 215 -0.88 14.00 -15.93
N THR A 216 -1.77 13.08 -16.34
CA THR A 216 -3.22 13.24 -16.19
C THR A 216 -3.88 11.95 -15.70
N TYR A 217 -5.02 12.09 -15.02
CA TYR A 217 -5.81 10.95 -14.58
C TYR A 217 -6.29 10.09 -15.75
N GLU A 218 -6.62 10.74 -16.87
CA GLU A 218 -6.89 10.11 -18.15
C GLU A 218 -5.78 9.14 -18.57
N ALA A 219 -4.54 9.62 -18.59
CA ALA A 219 -3.40 8.84 -19.05
C ALA A 219 -3.17 7.63 -18.14
N LEU A 220 -3.34 7.80 -16.82
CA LEU A 220 -3.35 6.71 -15.86
C LEU A 220 -4.43 5.67 -16.21
N LEU A 221 -5.68 6.09 -16.39
CA LEU A 221 -6.78 5.15 -16.66
C LEU A 221 -6.58 4.40 -17.98
N LYS A 222 -6.15 5.09 -19.04
CA LYS A 222 -5.77 4.46 -20.31
C LYS A 222 -4.66 3.43 -20.12
N ALA A 223 -3.62 3.77 -19.36
CA ALA A 223 -2.51 2.86 -19.10
C ALA A 223 -2.97 1.61 -18.34
N ARG A 224 -3.81 1.75 -17.31
CA ARG A 224 -4.38 0.59 -16.59
C ARG A 224 -5.22 -0.29 -17.50
N LEU A 225 -6.12 0.28 -18.31
CA LEU A 225 -6.94 -0.49 -19.24
C LEU A 225 -6.08 -1.24 -20.28
N ARG A 226 -5.02 -0.61 -20.79
CA ARG A 226 -4.07 -1.25 -21.70
C ARG A 226 -3.28 -2.38 -21.02
N HIS A 227 -2.92 -2.21 -19.76
CA HIS A 227 -2.26 -3.24 -18.96
C HIS A 227 -3.16 -4.48 -18.80
N GLU A 228 -4.42 -4.29 -18.39
CA GLU A 228 -5.38 -5.42 -18.28
C GLU A 228 -5.62 -6.12 -19.62
N LEU A 229 -5.69 -5.37 -20.74
CA LEU A 229 -5.80 -5.97 -22.07
C LEU A 229 -4.56 -6.76 -22.48
N HIS A 230 -3.37 -6.31 -22.08
CA HIS A 230 -2.13 -7.01 -22.33
C HIS A 230 -2.05 -8.32 -21.52
N ASP A 231 -2.46 -8.29 -20.26
CA ASP A 231 -2.54 -9.49 -19.43
C ASP A 231 -3.57 -10.49 -19.98
N ALA A 232 -4.71 -9.99 -20.48
CA ALA A 232 -5.71 -10.81 -21.15
C ALA A 232 -5.17 -11.48 -22.43
N ASP A 233 -4.26 -10.83 -23.17
CA ASP A 233 -3.61 -11.42 -24.36
C ASP A 233 -2.79 -12.66 -23.98
N SER A 234 -2.23 -12.71 -22.77
CA SER A 234 -1.43 -13.85 -22.28
C SER A 234 -2.29 -15.00 -21.72
N SER A 235 -3.61 -14.79 -21.57
CA SER A 235 -4.51 -15.82 -21.05
C SER A 235 -4.74 -16.91 -22.10
N PRO A 236 -4.50 -18.20 -21.80
CA PRO A 236 -4.79 -19.28 -22.75
C PRO A 236 -6.29 -19.51 -22.97
N ILE A 237 -7.13 -18.99 -22.07
CA ILE A 237 -8.60 -19.12 -22.15
C ILE A 237 -9.19 -17.95 -22.93
N ILE A 238 -8.79 -16.73 -22.59
CA ILE A 238 -9.38 -15.52 -23.16
C ILE A 238 -8.66 -15.10 -24.45
N ASN A 239 -7.34 -15.24 -24.51
CA ASN A 239 -6.48 -14.84 -25.62
C ASN A 239 -6.80 -13.42 -26.14
N GLY A 240 -6.98 -12.49 -25.20
CA GLY A 240 -7.34 -11.08 -25.48
C GLY A 240 -8.65 -10.89 -26.22
N TRP A 241 -9.55 -11.89 -26.22
CA TRP A 241 -10.75 -11.96 -27.06
C TRP A 241 -10.46 -11.78 -28.56
N ARG A 242 -9.24 -12.07 -29.00
CA ARG A 242 -8.81 -11.94 -30.40
C ARG A 242 -9.45 -12.98 -31.31
N SER A 243 -9.77 -14.16 -30.76
CA SER A 243 -10.38 -15.29 -31.46
C SER A 243 -11.89 -15.18 -31.62
N ASN A 244 -12.54 -14.23 -30.94
CA ASN A 244 -13.98 -14.07 -31.03
C ASN A 244 -14.31 -13.27 -32.30
N GLY A 245 -14.92 -13.93 -33.29
CA GLY A 245 -15.30 -13.32 -34.58
C GLY A 245 -16.37 -12.21 -34.51
N ASN A 246 -16.67 -11.69 -33.32
CA ASN A 246 -17.61 -10.61 -33.04
C ASN A 246 -16.92 -9.24 -32.80
N GLY A 247 -15.59 -9.14 -33.00
CA GLY A 247 -14.84 -7.88 -32.95
C GLY A 247 -14.72 -7.26 -31.55
N ILE A 248 -14.82 -8.05 -30.47
CA ILE A 248 -14.71 -7.55 -29.09
C ILE A 248 -13.39 -6.80 -28.86
N ARG A 249 -12.26 -7.35 -29.34
CA ARG A 249 -10.94 -6.72 -29.16
C ARG A 249 -10.92 -5.30 -29.73
N ASP A 250 -11.34 -5.12 -30.98
CA ASP A 250 -11.35 -3.82 -31.66
C ASP A 250 -12.24 -2.80 -30.94
N ARG A 251 -13.37 -3.26 -30.37
CA ARG A 251 -14.27 -2.41 -29.58
C ARG A 251 -13.61 -1.93 -28.28
N LEU A 252 -12.84 -2.79 -27.61
CA LEU A 252 -12.10 -2.45 -26.40
C LEU A 252 -10.95 -1.49 -26.69
N ASP A 253 -10.17 -1.74 -27.74
CA ASP A 253 -9.10 -0.81 -28.16
C ASP A 253 -9.70 0.55 -28.55
N SER A 254 -10.79 0.57 -29.33
CA SER A 254 -11.48 1.82 -29.70
C SER A 254 -12.05 2.56 -28.48
N LEU A 255 -12.57 1.84 -27.49
CA LEU A 255 -13.05 2.43 -26.24
C LEU A 255 -11.92 3.13 -25.49
N ILE A 256 -10.76 2.47 -25.34
CA ILE A 256 -9.61 3.02 -24.64
C ILE A 256 -9.09 4.27 -25.35
N ASP A 257 -8.99 4.24 -26.67
CA ASP A 257 -8.48 5.38 -27.43
C ASP A 257 -9.43 6.59 -27.39
N LYS A 258 -10.75 6.34 -27.34
CA LYS A 258 -11.80 7.38 -27.23
C LYS A 258 -12.04 7.89 -25.81
N PHE A 259 -11.62 7.14 -24.80
CA PHE A 259 -11.59 7.59 -23.42
C PHE A 259 -10.68 8.82 -23.34
N PRO A 260 -10.93 9.85 -22.51
CA PRO A 260 -12.12 10.41 -21.92
C PRO A 260 -12.46 11.66 -22.74
N SER A 261 -12.85 11.49 -24.01
CA SER A 261 -13.60 12.58 -24.62
C SER A 261 -14.82 12.84 -23.72
N LEU A 262 -15.02 14.09 -23.29
CA LEU A 262 -16.07 14.58 -22.36
C LEU A 262 -17.47 13.98 -22.61
N THR A 263 -17.71 13.46 -23.81
CA THR A 263 -18.90 12.74 -24.24
C THR A 263 -19.17 11.43 -23.46
N PHE A 264 -18.16 10.71 -22.98
CA PHE A 264 -18.33 9.36 -22.41
C PHE A 264 -18.98 9.32 -21.01
N PHE A 265 -18.70 10.31 -20.15
CA PHE A 265 -19.30 10.37 -18.82
C PHE A 265 -20.76 10.86 -18.83
N ARG A 266 -21.14 11.70 -19.82
CA ARG A 266 -22.53 12.13 -20.01
C ARG A 266 -23.47 11.00 -20.41
N THR A 267 -22.97 9.94 -21.02
CA THR A 267 -23.77 8.78 -21.43
C THR A 267 -24.03 7.76 -20.31
N LEU A 268 -23.34 7.86 -19.17
CA LEU A 268 -23.46 6.90 -18.05
C LEU A 268 -24.28 7.43 -16.86
N ILE A 269 -24.62 8.72 -16.85
CA ILE A 269 -25.57 9.31 -15.91
C ILE A 269 -26.77 9.77 -16.75
N PRO A 270 -27.88 9.00 -16.80
CA PRO A 270 -29.11 9.53 -17.34
C PRO A 270 -29.48 10.76 -16.50
N GLU A 271 -29.54 11.94 -17.11
CA GLU A 271 -30.17 13.09 -16.47
C GLU A 271 -31.60 12.67 -16.12
N SER A 272 -31.88 12.48 -14.84
CA SER A 272 -33.25 12.34 -14.36
C SER A 272 -33.99 13.63 -14.72
N SER A 273 -34.80 13.56 -15.77
CA SER A 273 -35.62 14.65 -16.26
C SER A 273 -36.59 15.06 -15.16
N SER A 274 -36.21 16.11 -14.43
CA SER A 274 -37.08 16.75 -13.44
C SER A 274 -37.82 17.87 -14.16
N THR A 275 -38.82 17.53 -14.96
CA THR A 275 -39.86 18.49 -15.34
C THR A 275 -40.85 18.55 -14.20
N VAL A 276 -40.68 19.54 -13.33
CA VAL A 276 -41.75 20.04 -12.46
C VAL A 276 -42.53 21.05 -13.28
N THR A 277 -43.74 20.67 -13.67
CA THR A 277 -44.84 21.60 -13.97
C THR A 277 -45.73 21.70 -12.74
#